data_AF-A0A3P3R5Q7-F1
#
_entry.id   AF-A0A3P3R5Q7-F1
#
_cell.length_a   1.000
_cell.length_b   1.000
_cell.length_c   1.000
_cell.angle_alpha   90.00
_cell.angle_beta   90.00
_cell.angle_gamma   90.00
#
_symmetry.space_group_name_H-M   'P 1'
#
loop_
_entity.id
_entity.type
_entity.pdbx_description
1 polymer ?
#
loop_
_entity_poly.entity_id
_entity_poly.type
_entity_poly.pdbx_seq_one_letter_code
_entity_poly.pdbx_strand_id
1 'polypeptide(L)'
;MTTPGEKVEFSEDTELRCASTTIGKTELQRLKQEKVFRDVETDGEIGVVKEVNIDFRNLAQLVYQYDTLDMVASQVRVEILNHFRAEDANKFSTGELVKATGRNDSNVSEALGQLVDEGHLKKIQKGFYALNE
;
A
#
# COMPACT_ATOMS: atom_id res chain seq x y z
N MET A 1 -26.51 -26.84 1.80
CA MET A 1 -26.86 -25.69 0.96
C MET A 1 -25.60 -24.85 0.83
N THR A 2 -24.98 -24.83 -0.35
CA THR A 2 -23.71 -24.14 -0.61
C THR A 2 -23.98 -23.10 -1.69
N THR A 3 -23.76 -21.82 -1.39
CA THR A 3 -23.98 -20.73 -2.33
C THR A 3 -22.93 -20.79 -3.44
N PRO A 4 -23.32 -20.88 -4.73
CA PRO A 4 -22.38 -20.98 -5.84
C PRO A 4 -21.90 -19.60 -6.32
N GLY A 5 -20.58 -19.40 -6.32
CA GLY A 5 -19.86 -18.66 -7.36
C GLY A 5 -19.88 -17.13 -7.33
N GLU A 6 -19.02 -16.52 -6.51
CA GLU A 6 -18.48 -15.19 -6.80
C GLU A 6 -17.49 -15.34 -7.97
N LYS A 7 -18.00 -15.21 -9.20
CA LYS A 7 -17.19 -15.34 -10.41
C LYS A 7 -16.43 -14.03 -10.64
N VAL A 8 -15.11 -14.11 -10.51
CA VAL A 8 -14.21 -13.14 -11.11
C VAL A 8 -14.19 -13.41 -12.61
N GLU A 9 -14.62 -12.44 -13.40
CA GLU A 9 -14.64 -12.53 -14.87
C GLU A 9 -13.52 -11.66 -15.44
N PHE A 10 -12.65 -12.29 -16.24
CA PHE A 10 -11.59 -11.61 -16.98
C PHE A 10 -12.15 -11.27 -18.37
N SER A 11 -12.15 -10.00 -18.76
CA SER A 11 -12.47 -9.62 -20.15
C SER A 11 -11.24 -9.83 -21.03
N GLU A 12 -11.46 -10.00 -22.34
CA GLU A 12 -10.38 -10.15 -23.33
C GLU A 12 -9.48 -8.90 -23.45
N ASP A 13 -9.88 -7.76 -22.85
CA ASP A 13 -9.27 -6.43 -23.01
C ASP A 13 -8.58 -5.89 -21.75
N THR A 14 -7.93 -6.76 -20.96
CA THR A 14 -7.16 -6.34 -19.76
C THR A 14 -8.04 -5.70 -18.67
N GLU A 15 -9.24 -6.26 -18.45
CA GLU A 15 -10.16 -5.82 -17.41
C GLU A 15 -10.52 -6.96 -16.44
N LEU A 16 -10.52 -6.66 -15.14
CA LEU A 16 -11.04 -7.54 -14.09
C LEU A 16 -12.39 -7.02 -13.61
N ARG A 17 -13.36 -7.92 -13.46
CA ARG A 17 -14.59 -7.67 -12.70
C ARG A 17 -14.54 -8.45 -11.40
N CYS A 18 -14.56 -7.72 -10.29
CA CYS A 18 -14.66 -8.31 -8.95
C CYS A 18 -16.12 -8.30 -8.48
N ALA A 19 -16.50 -9.35 -7.75
CA ALA A 19 -17.74 -9.38 -6.97
C ALA A 19 -17.69 -8.32 -5.84
N SER A 20 -18.82 -8.16 -5.15
CA SER A 20 -18.97 -7.10 -4.15
C SER A 20 -17.87 -7.13 -3.08
N THR A 21 -17.22 -6.00 -2.84
CA THR A 21 -16.12 -5.90 -1.88
C THR A 21 -16.18 -4.61 -1.07
N THR A 22 -15.57 -4.64 0.11
CA THR A 22 -15.50 -3.49 1.01
C THR A 22 -14.18 -2.75 0.78
N ILE A 23 -14.24 -1.50 0.34
CA ILE A 23 -13.06 -0.66 0.10
C ILE A 23 -13.22 0.65 0.89
N GLY A 24 -12.17 1.02 1.62
CA GLY A 24 -12.13 2.30 2.33
C GLY A 24 -12.30 3.49 1.38
N LYS A 25 -13.01 4.55 1.79
CA LYS A 25 -13.28 5.73 0.93
C LYS A 25 -12.01 6.36 0.35
N THR A 26 -10.98 6.51 1.19
CA THR A 26 -9.71 7.14 0.79
C THR A 26 -8.98 6.29 -0.25
N GLU A 27 -8.93 4.98 -0.03
CA GLU A 27 -8.38 3.99 -0.96
C GLU A 27 -9.10 4.03 -2.31
N LEU A 28 -10.44 4.02 -2.28
CA LEU A 28 -11.28 4.06 -3.48
C LEU A 28 -11.05 5.34 -4.30
N GLN A 29 -10.97 6.49 -3.64
CA GLN A 29 -10.71 7.76 -4.30
C GLN A 29 -9.32 7.81 -4.91
N ARG A 30 -8.31 7.30 -4.21
CA ARG A 30 -6.93 7.21 -4.71
C ARG A 30 -6.87 6.35 -5.97
N LEU A 31 -7.45 5.15 -5.95
CA LEU A 31 -7.43 4.22 -7.09
C LEU A 31 -8.23 4.73 -8.30
N LYS A 32 -9.27 5.56 -8.07
CA LYS A 32 -9.94 6.30 -9.14
C LYS A 32 -9.07 7.40 -9.75
N GLN A 33 -8.38 8.18 -8.91
CA GLN A 33 -7.48 9.25 -9.37
C GLN A 33 -6.34 8.70 -10.21
N GLU A 34 -5.80 7.56 -9.81
CA GLU A 34 -4.74 6.82 -10.51
C GLU A 34 -5.24 6.07 -11.76
N LYS A 35 -6.53 6.19 -12.11
CA LYS A 35 -7.17 5.52 -13.26
C LYS A 35 -7.03 4.01 -13.25
N VAL A 36 -6.82 3.41 -12.09
CA VAL A 36 -6.82 1.95 -11.88
C VAL A 36 -8.26 1.45 -11.91
N PHE A 37 -9.19 2.18 -11.28
CA PHE A 37 -10.62 1.89 -11.34
C PHE A 37 -11.30 2.80 -12.37
N ARG A 38 -11.88 2.19 -13.40
CA ARG A 38 -12.59 2.92 -14.47
C ARG A 38 -14.06 3.12 -14.13
N ASP A 39 -14.73 2.03 -13.77
CA ASP A 39 -16.15 2.01 -13.42
C ASP A 39 -16.33 1.36 -12.05
N VAL A 40 -17.04 2.05 -11.15
CA VAL A 40 -17.30 1.58 -9.79
C VAL A 40 -18.79 1.75 -9.50
N GLU A 41 -19.50 0.65 -9.36
CA GLU A 41 -20.87 0.65 -8.83
C GLU A 41 -20.83 0.52 -7.31
N THR A 42 -21.55 1.38 -6.59
CA THR A 42 -21.58 1.38 -5.11
C THR A 42 -22.97 1.01 -4.59
N ASP A 43 -23.06 0.18 -3.55
CA ASP A 43 -24.35 -0.32 -3.01
C ASP A 43 -25.05 0.64 -2.03
N GLY A 44 -25.05 1.94 -2.29
CA GLY A 44 -25.75 2.94 -1.45
C GLY A 44 -25.18 3.13 -0.02
N GLU A 45 -24.60 2.09 0.57
CA GLU A 45 -23.78 2.10 1.76
C GLU A 45 -22.36 2.52 1.40
N ILE A 46 -21.86 3.46 2.19
CA ILE A 46 -20.51 3.97 2.10
C ILE A 46 -19.51 2.81 2.23
N GLY A 47 -18.77 2.52 1.16
CA GLY A 47 -17.66 1.58 1.16
C GLY A 47 -17.95 0.20 0.58
N VAL A 48 -19.20 -0.11 0.21
CA VAL A 48 -19.54 -1.36 -0.51
C VAL A 48 -19.54 -1.10 -2.00
N VAL A 49 -18.63 -1.74 -2.73
CA VAL A 49 -18.51 -1.70 -4.19
C VAL A 49 -19.14 -2.97 -4.75
N LYS A 50 -20.11 -2.87 -5.66
CA LYS A 50 -20.79 -4.02 -6.32
C LYS A 50 -19.97 -4.60 -7.46
N GLU A 51 -19.46 -3.72 -8.30
CA GLU A 51 -18.66 -4.07 -9.47
C GLU A 51 -17.57 -3.01 -9.62
N VAL A 52 -16.35 -3.46 -9.91
CA VAL A 52 -15.23 -2.59 -10.25
C VAL A 52 -14.60 -3.10 -11.53
N ASN A 53 -14.36 -2.18 -12.47
CA ASN A 53 -13.57 -2.43 -13.66
C ASN A 53 -12.14 -1.95 -13.44
N ILE A 54 -11.19 -2.88 -13.44
CA ILE A 54 -9.76 -2.62 -13.19
C ILE A 54 -9.00 -2.52 -14.51
N ASP A 55 -8.32 -1.40 -14.73
CA ASP A 55 -7.37 -1.22 -15.82
C ASP A 55 -6.04 -1.89 -15.50
N PHE A 56 -5.81 -3.10 -16.02
CA PHE A 56 -4.55 -3.81 -15.76
C PHE A 56 -3.34 -3.14 -16.40
N ARG A 57 -3.50 -2.31 -17.45
CA ARG A 57 -2.36 -1.59 -18.03
C ARG A 57 -1.90 -0.48 -17.11
N ASN A 58 -2.83 0.31 -16.58
CA ASN A 58 -2.49 1.35 -15.60
C ASN A 58 -2.01 0.73 -14.29
N LEU A 59 -2.63 -0.37 -13.83
CA LEU A 59 -2.17 -1.10 -12.67
C LEU A 59 -0.75 -1.64 -12.88
N ALA A 60 -0.46 -2.26 -14.02
CA ALA A 60 0.87 -2.74 -14.35
C ALA A 60 1.89 -1.59 -14.48
N GLN A 61 1.47 -0.43 -15.00
CA GLN A 61 2.31 0.76 -15.06
C GLN A 61 2.63 1.30 -13.66
N LEU A 62 1.65 1.32 -12.75
CA LEU A 62 1.86 1.69 -11.35
C LEU A 62 2.77 0.71 -10.62
N VAL A 63 2.56 -0.60 -10.83
CA VAL A 63 3.45 -1.64 -10.28
C VAL A 63 4.85 -1.50 -10.86
N TYR A 64 4.99 -1.29 -12.17
CA TYR A 64 6.29 -1.08 -12.80
C TYR A 64 6.98 0.20 -12.33
N GLN A 65 6.23 1.30 -12.15
CA GLN A 65 6.75 2.53 -11.56
C GLN A 65 7.17 2.31 -10.12
N TYR A 66 6.39 1.56 -9.34
CA TYR A 66 6.73 1.19 -7.99
C TYR A 66 7.99 0.31 -7.95
N ASP A 67 8.06 -0.76 -8.74
CA ASP A 67 9.21 -1.66 -8.83
C ASP A 67 10.45 -0.93 -9.37
N THR A 68 10.27 0.00 -10.31
CA THR A 68 11.38 0.83 -10.82
C THR A 68 11.81 1.84 -9.75
N LEU A 69 10.88 2.44 -9.01
CA LEU A 69 11.20 3.29 -7.88
C LEU A 69 11.85 2.48 -6.75
N ASP A 70 11.45 1.25 -6.49
CA ASP A 70 12.05 0.36 -5.49
C ASP A 70 13.44 -0.11 -5.93
N MET A 71 13.60 -0.43 -7.22
CA MET A 71 14.87 -0.86 -7.81
C MET A 71 15.88 0.29 -7.95
N VAL A 72 15.42 1.52 -8.23
CA VAL A 72 16.28 2.72 -8.36
C VAL A 72 16.50 3.40 -7.00
N ALA A 73 15.48 3.43 -6.14
CA ALA A 73 15.58 3.88 -4.76
C ALA A 73 16.02 2.70 -3.89
N SER A 74 17.30 2.32 -3.99
CA SER A 74 17.95 1.67 -2.86
C SER A 74 18.00 2.68 -1.71
N GLN A 75 16.94 2.73 -0.91
CA GLN A 75 16.89 3.61 0.23
C GLN A 75 16.08 2.89 1.28
N VAL A 76 16.81 2.38 2.27
CA VAL A 76 16.37 1.79 3.54
C VAL A 76 15.08 2.41 4.10
N ARG A 77 14.78 3.67 3.78
CA ARG A 77 13.50 4.36 4.00
C ARG A 77 12.26 3.62 3.48
N VAL A 78 12.27 3.15 2.23
CA VAL A 78 11.13 2.43 1.63
C VAL A 78 10.93 1.10 2.34
N GLU A 79 12.01 0.36 2.59
CA GLU A 79 11.98 -0.90 3.36
C GLU A 79 11.41 -0.68 4.77
N ILE A 80 11.83 0.40 5.46
CA ILE A 80 11.28 0.80 6.76
C ILE A 80 9.78 1.09 6.66
N LEU A 81 9.34 1.93 5.71
CA LEU A 81 7.93 2.29 5.58
C LEU A 81 7.04 1.09 5.21
N ASN A 82 7.54 0.18 4.37
CA ASN A 82 6.82 -1.04 4.04
C ASN A 82 6.69 -1.96 5.27
N HIS A 83 7.74 -2.06 6.10
CA HIS A 83 7.64 -2.80 7.36
C HIS A 83 6.57 -2.20 8.29
N PHE A 84 6.50 -0.87 8.40
CA PHE A 84 5.46 -0.19 9.16
C PHE A 84 4.03 -0.41 8.62
N ARG A 85 3.86 -0.70 7.33
CA ARG A 85 2.55 -0.93 6.70
C ARG A 85 2.11 -2.40 6.71
N ALA A 86 3.06 -3.33 6.75
CA ALA A 86 2.79 -4.76 6.66
C ALA A 86 2.42 -5.39 8.02
N GLU A 87 2.80 -4.75 9.12
CA GLU A 87 2.60 -5.24 10.48
C GLU A 87 1.43 -4.50 11.15
N ASP A 88 0.61 -5.20 11.94
CA ASP A 88 -0.44 -4.61 12.79
C ASP A 88 0.13 -3.69 13.91
N ALA A 89 1.45 -3.62 14.03
CA ALA A 89 2.15 -2.81 15.01
C ALA A 89 2.52 -1.42 14.44
N ASN A 90 1.98 -0.36 15.04
CA ASN A 90 2.29 1.02 14.64
C ASN A 90 3.60 1.58 15.24
N LYS A 91 4.43 0.75 15.89
CA LYS A 91 5.63 1.18 16.62
C LYS A 91 6.76 0.18 16.48
N PHE A 92 7.93 0.65 16.05
CA PHE A 92 9.15 -0.17 15.96
C PHE A 92 10.35 0.54 16.56
N SER A 93 11.26 -0.25 17.12
CA SER A 93 12.60 0.18 17.52
C SER A 93 13.58 0.16 16.36
N THR A 94 14.66 0.95 16.45
CA THR A 94 15.77 0.90 15.47
C THR A 94 16.31 -0.52 15.30
N GLY A 95 16.43 -1.29 16.40
CA GLY A 95 16.94 -2.66 16.36
C GLY A 95 16.01 -3.64 15.64
N GLU A 96 14.70 -3.46 15.75
CA GLU A 96 13.72 -4.24 14.98
C GLU A 96 13.81 -3.90 13.49
N LEU A 97 13.94 -2.63 13.14
CA LEU A 97 14.07 -2.18 11.76
C LEU A 97 15.39 -2.61 11.11
N VAL A 98 16.50 -2.63 11.87
CA VAL A 98 17.78 -3.22 11.42
C VAL A 98 17.62 -4.69 11.06
N LYS A 99 16.90 -5.46 11.88
CA LYS A 99 16.62 -6.88 11.60
C LYS A 99 15.68 -7.05 10.42
N ALA A 100 14.62 -6.25 10.35
CA ALA A 100 13.60 -6.33 9.31
C ALA A 100 14.14 -5.96 7.93
N THR A 101 15.01 -4.96 7.85
CA THR A 101 15.60 -4.49 6.59
C THR A 101 16.90 -5.23 6.23
N GLY A 102 17.55 -5.89 7.19
CA GLY A 102 18.87 -6.50 7.00
C GLY A 102 19.99 -5.48 6.75
N ARG A 103 19.72 -4.19 7.00
CA ARG A 103 20.64 -3.08 6.77
C ARG A 103 21.45 -2.79 8.04
N ASN A 104 22.60 -2.15 7.88
CA ASN A 104 23.40 -1.75 9.04
C ASN A 104 22.70 -0.62 9.85
N ASP A 105 23.06 -0.49 11.12
CA ASP A 105 22.45 0.46 12.05
C ASP A 105 22.60 1.93 11.59
N SER A 106 23.72 2.27 10.93
CA SER A 106 23.99 3.61 10.41
C SER A 106 23.01 4.01 9.30
N ASN A 107 22.80 3.12 8.32
CA ASN A 107 21.89 3.36 7.19
C ASN A 107 20.44 3.45 7.68
N VAL A 108 20.06 2.59 8.63
CA VAL A 108 18.72 2.63 9.24
C VAL A 108 18.52 3.91 10.03
N SER A 109 19.51 4.32 10.83
CA SER A 109 19.44 5.56 11.62
C SER A 109 19.35 6.81 10.76
N GLU A 110 20.12 6.88 9.67
CA GLU A 110 20.06 7.97 8.69
C GLU A 110 18.69 8.03 8.02
N ALA A 111 18.20 6.89 7.53
CA ALA A 111 16.89 6.76 6.91
C ALA A 111 15.75 7.17 7.86
N LEU A 112 15.83 6.77 9.14
CA LEU A 112 14.87 7.15 10.16
C LEU A 112 14.88 8.66 10.44
N GLY A 113 16.06 9.29 10.45
CA GLY A 113 16.17 10.75 10.57
C GLY A 113 15.45 11.46 9.44
N GLN A 114 15.74 11.07 8.19
CA GLN A 114 15.09 11.64 7.01
C GLN A 114 13.57 11.43 7.01
N LEU A 115 13.09 10.23 7.36
CA LEU A 115 11.64 9.96 7.43
C LEU A 115 10.92 10.74 8.53
N VAL A 116 11.62 11.08 9.61
CA VAL A 116 11.08 11.99 10.65
C VAL A 116 11.04 13.43 10.14
N ASP A 117 12.12 13.88 9.49
CA ASP A 117 12.21 15.24 8.94
C ASP A 117 11.18 15.49 7.82
N GLU A 118 10.91 14.46 7.01
CA GLU A 118 9.88 14.46 5.95
C GLU A 118 8.46 14.27 6.49
N GLY A 119 8.29 14.03 7.80
CA GLY A 119 6.99 13.93 8.45
C GLY A 119 6.26 12.60 8.25
N HIS A 120 6.92 11.58 7.69
CA HIS A 120 6.36 10.23 7.53
C HIS A 120 6.34 9.43 8.84
N LEU A 121 7.34 9.67 9.70
CA LEU A 121 7.47 9.03 11.00
C LEU A 121 7.51 10.07 12.12
N LYS A 122 7.10 9.68 13.32
CA LYS A 122 7.32 10.42 14.56
C LYS A 122 8.21 9.63 15.51
N LYS A 123 9.19 10.31 16.10
CA LYS A 123 10.03 9.73 17.15
C LYS A 123 9.28 9.79 18.48
N ILE A 124 8.90 8.63 19.01
CA ILE A 124 8.15 8.56 20.28
C ILE A 124 9.09 8.70 21.47
N GLN A 125 10.21 7.98 21.42
CA GLN A 125 11.24 7.98 22.44
C GLN A 125 12.58 7.60 21.83
N LYS A 126 13.66 7.60 22.62
CA LYS A 126 15.00 7.26 22.11
C LYS A 126 15.00 5.86 21.48
N GLY A 127 15.22 5.82 20.16
CA GLY A 127 15.31 4.57 19.39
C GLY A 127 13.96 3.94 19.01
N PHE A 128 12.82 4.63 19.20
CA PHE A 128 11.50 4.12 18.82
C PHE A 128 10.73 5.12 17.96
N TYR A 129 10.09 4.61 16.91
CA TYR A 129 9.43 5.38 15.87
C TYR A 129 8.03 4.82 15.61
N ALA A 130 7.13 5.68 15.15
CA ALA A 130 5.78 5.33 14.73
C ALA A 130 5.40 6.07 13.44
N LEU A 131 4.42 5.54 12.70
CA LEU A 131 3.80 6.27 11.60
C LEU A 131 3.18 7.58 12.10
N ASN A 132 3.33 8.61 11.29
CA ASN A 132 2.58 9.85 11.44
C ASN A 132 1.26 9.68 10.67
N GLU A 133 0.13 9.77 11.38
CA GLU A 133 -1.22 9.69 10.80
C GLU A 133 -1.71 11.07 10.35
#